data_AF-A0A1I8H879-F1
#
_entry.id   AF-A0A1I8H879-F1
#
_cell.length_a   1.000
_cell.length_b   1.000
_cell.length_c   1.000
_cell.angle_alpha   90.00
_cell.angle_beta   90.00
_cell.angle_gamma   90.00
#
_symmetry.space_group_name_H-M   'P 1'
#
loop_
_entity.id
_entity.type
_entity.pdbx_description
1 polymer ?
#
loop_
_entity_poly.entity_id
_entity_poly.type
_entity_poly.pdbx_seq_one_letter_code
_entity_poly.pdbx_strand_id
1 'polypeptide(L)'
;MKELPDKRVDASIAWYRRFLVWVEHRWRDRSPGTHKLFRTFQTGVGGLVTDFQDFVTVWTRVSGGGAPYSHLGYREISLLRLVPKELVRATPALCISALPGTVLFLPVLFYFPRLFLTEHFWTPEQRLEFSSAQLRRRQSEYRHLIDDLAFLQPQLNSAALRILLHNIHLSRASGISAFRLYREYRLWRLAKLLYEEDRAVERANFVFADPTKPSDPAAERLLRQQFCLARGYQSWNRPDSEADKFVRQWCRLSAGLRDTNNERRLAFMLHLPSLMASVEFEDSQKSVDKNNERQK
;
A
#
# COMPACT_ATOMS: atom_id res chain seq x y z
N MET A 1 16.65 19.66 16.85
CA MET A 1 15.93 20.85 16.32
C MET A 1 14.90 20.34 15.33
N LYS A 2 13.60 20.39 15.65
CA LYS A 2 12.51 19.97 14.73
C LYS A 2 12.44 21.02 13.62
N GLU A 3 13.03 20.75 12.46
CA GLU A 3 12.66 21.52 11.27
C GLU A 3 11.21 21.16 10.95
N LEU A 4 10.34 22.13 11.19
CA LEU A 4 8.91 22.02 10.98
C LEU A 4 8.60 21.77 9.50
N PRO A 5 7.46 21.14 9.19
CA PRO A 5 6.86 21.22 7.86
C PRO A 5 6.82 22.69 7.40
N ASP A 6 7.08 22.92 6.11
CA ASP A 6 7.12 24.26 5.52
C ASP A 6 5.90 25.08 5.97
N LYS A 7 6.13 26.27 6.55
CA LYS A 7 5.08 27.17 7.06
C LYS A 7 3.97 27.40 6.03
N ARG A 8 4.29 27.33 4.73
CA ARG A 8 3.33 27.42 3.62
C ARG A 8 2.38 26.24 3.55
N VAL A 9 2.88 25.04 3.79
CA VAL A 9 2.10 23.79 3.79
C VAL A 9 1.13 23.78 4.97
N ASP A 10 1.61 24.14 6.17
CA ASP A 10 0.77 24.22 7.36
C ASP A 10 -0.33 25.28 7.22
N ALA A 11 -0.01 26.44 6.64
CA ALA A 11 -0.99 27.48 6.35
C ALA A 11 -2.07 26.99 5.36
N SER A 12 -1.66 26.25 4.33
CA SER A 12 -2.58 25.69 3.32
C SER A 12 -3.51 24.64 3.94
N ILE A 13 -2.96 23.75 4.77
CA ILE A 13 -3.74 22.74 5.53
C ILE A 13 -4.73 23.43 6.48
N ALA A 14 -4.28 24.47 7.20
CA ALA A 14 -5.13 25.21 8.13
C ALA A 14 -6.27 25.95 7.41
N TRP A 15 -5.98 26.60 6.28
CA TRP A 15 -7.00 27.22 5.43
C TRP A 15 -8.03 26.19 4.96
N TYR A 16 -7.58 25.05 4.44
CA TYR A 16 -8.46 24.01 3.93
C TYR A 16 -9.37 23.42 5.02
N ARG A 17 -8.82 23.18 6.22
CA ARG A 17 -9.62 22.73 7.38
C ARG A 17 -10.68 23.75 7.77
N ARG A 18 -10.33 25.05 7.82
CA ARG A 18 -11.29 26.13 8.11
C ARG A 18 -12.39 26.20 7.05
N PHE A 19 -12.02 26.06 5.78
CA PHE A 19 -12.98 26.00 4.69
C PHE A 19 -13.96 24.84 4.85
N LEU A 20 -13.48 23.63 5.17
CA LEU A 20 -14.36 22.48 5.39
C LEU A 20 -15.32 22.69 6.57
N VAL A 21 -14.86 23.27 7.69
CA VAL A 21 -15.73 23.60 8.83
C VAL A 21 -16.79 24.63 8.44
N TRP A 22 -16.40 25.65 7.66
CA TRP A 22 -17.34 26.64 7.14
C TRP A 22 -18.41 26.01 6.22
N VAL A 23 -18.01 25.10 5.33
CA VAL A 23 -18.95 24.34 4.48
C VAL A 23 -19.90 23.51 5.36
N GLU A 24 -19.38 22.83 6.38
CA GLU A 24 -20.20 22.03 7.30
C GLU A 24 -21.31 22.84 7.94
N HIS A 25 -20.96 23.99 8.52
CA HIS A 25 -21.90 24.89 9.18
C HIS A 25 -22.96 25.40 8.22
N ARG A 26 -22.58 25.72 6.97
CA ARG A 26 -23.52 26.26 5.97
C ARG A 26 -24.53 25.23 5.46
N TRP A 27 -24.19 23.95 5.51
CA TRP A 27 -24.98 22.89 4.88
C TRP A 27 -25.59 21.88 5.87
N ARG A 28 -25.30 22.02 7.16
CA ARG A 28 -25.86 21.18 8.24
C ARG A 28 -27.39 21.10 8.18
N ASP A 29 -28.06 22.23 7.97
CA ASP A 29 -29.53 22.32 8.07
C ASP A 29 -30.25 22.03 6.75
N ARG A 30 -29.52 21.96 5.63
CA ARG A 30 -30.11 21.78 4.29
C ARG A 30 -30.27 20.32 3.87
N SER A 31 -29.47 19.38 4.40
CA SER A 31 -29.56 17.96 4.01
C SER A 31 -28.92 17.02 5.06
N PRO A 32 -29.72 16.30 5.88
CA PRO A 32 -29.20 15.44 6.94
C PRO A 32 -28.40 14.22 6.41
N GLY A 33 -28.77 13.67 5.25
CA GLY A 33 -28.04 12.55 4.62
C GLY A 33 -26.62 12.94 4.17
N THR A 34 -26.47 14.12 3.58
CA THR A 34 -25.16 14.61 3.10
C THR A 34 -24.25 15.03 4.25
N HIS A 35 -24.81 15.42 5.40
CA HIS A 35 -24.01 15.73 6.59
C HIS A 35 -23.22 14.50 7.08
N LYS A 36 -23.80 13.29 7.03
CA LYS A 36 -23.08 12.06 7.37
C LYS A 36 -21.90 11.81 6.43
N LEU A 37 -22.11 11.92 5.12
CA LEU A 37 -21.06 11.77 4.11
C LEU A 37 -19.95 12.83 4.27
N PHE A 38 -20.34 14.06 4.58
CA PHE A 38 -19.41 15.16 4.82
C PHE A 38 -18.53 14.90 6.05
N ARG A 39 -19.11 14.39 7.15
CA ARG A 39 -18.32 14.00 8.33
C ARG A 39 -17.36 12.86 8.03
N THR A 40 -17.80 11.81 7.34
CA THR A 40 -16.91 10.74 6.89
C THR A 40 -15.77 11.27 6.02
N PHE A 41 -16.07 12.23 5.14
CA PHE A 41 -15.06 12.90 4.32
C PHE A 41 -14.05 13.69 5.16
N GLN A 42 -14.50 14.53 6.11
CA GLN A 42 -13.62 15.28 7.00
C GLN A 42 -12.71 14.35 7.84
N THR A 43 -13.24 13.24 8.35
CA THR A 43 -12.45 12.23 9.07
C THR A 43 -11.35 11.65 8.16
N GLY A 44 -11.70 11.32 6.90
CA GLY A 44 -10.73 10.83 5.93
C GLY A 44 -9.64 11.85 5.59
N VAL A 45 -10.00 13.13 5.39
CA VAL A 45 -9.03 14.23 5.21
C VAL A 45 -8.13 14.37 6.41
N GLY A 46 -8.68 14.27 7.63
CA GLY A 46 -7.91 14.32 8.88
C GLY A 46 -6.81 13.28 8.91
N GLY A 47 -7.16 12.01 8.66
CA GLY A 47 -6.19 10.91 8.60
C GLY A 47 -5.14 11.08 7.51
N LEU A 48 -5.54 11.55 6.33
CA LEU A 48 -4.62 11.80 5.21
C LEU A 48 -3.60 12.90 5.54
N VAL A 49 -4.03 13.98 6.22
CA VAL A 49 -3.15 15.06 6.66
C VAL A 49 -2.15 14.56 7.70
N THR A 50 -2.59 13.75 8.67
CA THR A 50 -1.70 13.18 9.68
C THR A 50 -0.62 12.31 9.03
N ASP A 51 -1.01 11.39 8.14
CA ASP A 51 -0.05 10.53 7.42
C ASP A 51 0.90 11.35 6.53
N PHE A 52 0.42 12.46 5.94
CA PHE A 52 1.25 13.36 5.17
C PHE A 52 2.29 14.11 6.02
N GLN A 53 1.89 14.62 7.19
CA GLN A 53 2.81 15.30 8.11
C GLN A 53 3.90 14.34 8.62
N ASP A 54 3.53 13.11 8.95
CA ASP A 54 4.49 12.06 9.32
C ASP A 54 5.42 11.73 8.14
N PHE A 55 4.87 11.60 6.92
CA PHE A 55 5.66 11.40 5.71
C PHE A 55 6.67 12.53 5.48
N VAL A 56 6.27 13.80 5.58
CA VAL A 56 7.18 14.95 5.41
C VAL A 56 8.31 14.87 6.45
N THR A 57 7.99 14.56 7.70
CA THR A 57 8.96 14.43 8.79
C THR A 57 9.98 13.30 8.55
N VAL A 58 9.55 12.17 7.98
CA VAL A 58 10.47 11.08 7.60
C VAL A 58 11.27 11.47 6.35
N TRP A 59 10.61 12.06 5.36
CA TRP A 59 11.23 12.45 4.08
C TRP A 59 12.35 13.46 4.26
N THR A 60 12.18 14.47 5.11
CA THR A 60 13.22 15.47 5.41
C THR A 60 14.42 14.84 6.12
N ARG A 61 14.19 13.90 7.05
CA ARG A 61 15.27 13.15 7.73
C ARG A 61 16.09 12.32 6.75
N VAL A 62 15.45 11.65 5.79
CA VAL A 62 16.14 10.83 4.78
C VAL A 62 16.83 11.69 3.73
N SER A 63 16.14 12.70 3.20
CA SER A 63 16.63 13.47 2.04
C SER A 63 17.56 14.61 2.41
N GLY A 64 17.27 15.33 3.51
CA GLY A 64 18.07 16.46 3.99
C GLY A 64 19.10 16.06 5.05
N GLY A 65 18.77 15.07 5.89
CA GLY A 65 19.65 14.59 6.96
C GLY A 65 20.56 13.41 6.60
N GLY A 66 20.39 12.82 5.41
CA GLY A 66 21.19 11.67 4.97
C GLY A 66 21.01 10.40 5.82
N ALA A 67 19.96 10.33 6.64
CA ALA A 67 19.73 9.19 7.52
C ALA A 67 19.53 7.90 6.70
N PRO A 68 20.30 6.83 6.97
CA PRO A 68 20.11 5.55 6.27
C PRO A 68 18.77 4.91 6.67
N TYR A 69 18.17 4.15 5.74
CA TYR A 69 16.92 3.41 6.00
C TYR A 69 17.04 2.44 7.19
N SER A 70 18.25 2.00 7.51
CA SER A 70 18.57 1.16 8.66
C SER A 70 18.27 1.80 10.02
N HIS A 71 18.01 3.10 10.10
CA HIS A 71 17.64 3.77 11.36
C HIS A 71 16.13 4.02 11.48
N LEU A 72 15.36 3.73 10.42
CA LEU A 72 13.92 3.94 10.40
C LEU A 72 13.18 2.69 10.88
N GLY A 73 12.02 2.90 11.51
CA GLY A 73 11.07 1.84 11.85
C GLY A 73 10.20 1.42 10.66
N TYR A 74 9.47 0.31 10.81
CA TYR A 74 8.59 -0.20 9.76
C TYR A 74 7.55 0.85 9.30
N ARG A 75 6.88 1.51 10.25
CA ARG A 75 5.86 2.53 9.95
C ARG A 75 6.43 3.67 9.11
N GLU A 76 7.62 4.15 9.45
CA GLU A 76 8.26 5.27 8.76
C GLU A 76 8.61 4.93 7.31
N ILE A 77 9.17 3.73 7.07
CA ILE A 77 9.48 3.27 5.71
C ILE A 77 8.20 3.04 4.91
N SER A 78 7.16 2.50 5.55
CA SER A 78 5.84 2.30 4.94
C SER A 78 5.21 3.62 4.48
N LEU A 79 5.37 4.70 5.25
CA LEU A 79 4.89 6.03 4.86
C LEU A 79 5.56 6.52 3.57
N LEU A 80 6.87 6.31 3.43
CA LEU A 80 7.62 6.69 2.22
C LEU A 80 7.12 5.97 0.95
N ARG A 81 6.58 4.77 1.12
CA ARG A 81 6.02 3.96 0.02
C ARG A 81 4.57 4.29 -0.28
N LEU A 82 3.73 4.43 0.74
CA LEU A 82 2.27 4.51 0.60
C LEU A 82 1.77 5.93 0.38
N VAL A 83 2.23 6.89 1.19
CA VAL A 83 1.64 8.24 1.25
C VAL A 83 1.71 8.98 -0.08
N PRO A 84 2.83 9.00 -0.84
CA PRO A 84 2.87 9.68 -2.13
C PRO A 84 1.84 9.17 -3.13
N LYS A 85 1.58 7.85 -3.12
CA LYS A 85 0.59 7.22 -4.01
C LYS A 85 -0.83 7.58 -3.59
N GLU A 86 -1.13 7.54 -2.30
CA GLU A 86 -2.46 7.88 -1.78
C GLU A 86 -2.76 9.37 -2.00
N LEU A 87 -1.78 10.27 -1.84
CA LEU A 87 -1.97 11.70 -2.11
C LEU A 87 -2.35 11.98 -3.56
N VAL A 88 -1.63 11.38 -4.53
CA VAL A 88 -1.96 11.53 -5.96
C VAL A 88 -3.38 11.04 -6.24
N ARG A 89 -3.81 9.95 -5.59
CA ARG A 89 -5.16 9.40 -5.74
C ARG A 89 -6.24 10.23 -5.07
N ALA A 90 -5.95 10.84 -3.91
CA ALA A 90 -6.87 11.71 -3.19
C ALA A 90 -6.99 13.11 -3.82
N THR A 91 -5.99 13.54 -4.58
CA THR A 91 -5.90 14.91 -5.13
C THR A 91 -7.18 15.34 -5.87
N PRO A 92 -7.76 14.54 -6.80
CA PRO A 92 -9.00 14.94 -7.48
C PRO A 92 -10.16 15.18 -6.52
N ALA A 93 -10.36 14.31 -5.53
CA ALA A 93 -11.42 14.47 -4.55
C ALA A 93 -11.19 15.72 -3.69
N LEU A 94 -9.95 15.99 -3.27
CA LEU A 94 -9.59 17.20 -2.50
C LEU A 94 -9.81 18.48 -3.31
N CYS A 95 -9.47 18.48 -4.61
CA CYS A 95 -9.70 19.60 -5.50
C CYS A 95 -11.19 19.88 -5.68
N ILE A 96 -11.99 18.83 -5.95
CA ILE A 96 -13.45 18.95 -6.10
C ILE A 96 -14.07 19.47 -4.81
N SER A 97 -13.60 18.97 -3.65
CA SER A 97 -14.14 19.40 -2.36
C SER A 97 -13.72 20.79 -1.93
N ALA A 98 -12.73 21.41 -2.58
CA ALA A 98 -12.38 22.81 -2.38
C ALA A 98 -13.28 23.78 -3.16
N LEU A 99 -14.13 23.28 -4.07
CA LEU A 99 -15.03 24.12 -4.88
C LEU A 99 -16.29 24.53 -4.09
N PRO A 100 -16.86 25.71 -4.38
CA PRO A 100 -18.20 26.05 -3.90
C PRO A 100 -19.22 25.03 -4.45
N GLY A 101 -19.88 24.28 -3.58
CA GLY A 101 -20.84 23.23 -3.99
C GLY A 101 -20.39 21.79 -3.74
N THR A 102 -19.31 21.56 -2.99
CA THR A 102 -18.83 20.22 -2.55
C THR A 102 -19.91 19.25 -2.13
N VAL A 103 -20.95 19.75 -1.46
CA VAL A 103 -22.10 18.96 -0.98
C VAL A 103 -22.83 18.24 -2.11
N LEU A 104 -22.84 18.79 -3.33
CA LEU A 104 -23.43 18.16 -4.52
C LEU A 104 -22.56 17.04 -5.07
N PHE A 105 -21.24 17.15 -4.94
CA PHE A 105 -20.28 16.18 -5.49
C PHE A 105 -19.95 15.03 -4.54
N LEU A 106 -20.11 15.22 -3.22
CA LEU A 106 -19.83 14.17 -2.23
C LEU A 106 -20.57 12.85 -2.51
N PRO A 107 -21.89 12.84 -2.83
CA PRO A 107 -22.57 11.60 -3.19
C PRO A 107 -21.90 10.90 -4.37
N VAL A 108 -21.46 11.64 -5.40
CA VAL A 108 -20.77 11.08 -6.58
C VAL A 108 -19.42 10.49 -6.19
N LEU A 109 -18.64 11.20 -5.36
CA LEU A 109 -17.35 10.71 -4.87
C LEU A 109 -17.49 9.41 -4.07
N PHE A 110 -18.50 9.32 -3.20
CA PHE A 110 -18.80 8.13 -2.40
C PHE A 110 -19.50 7.01 -3.17
N TYR A 111 -20.14 7.32 -4.30
CA TYR A 111 -20.70 6.32 -5.21
C TYR A 111 -19.60 5.59 -5.99
N PHE A 112 -18.49 6.28 -6.29
CA PHE A 112 -17.31 5.68 -6.94
C PHE A 112 -16.05 5.72 -6.05
N PRO A 113 -16.07 5.06 -4.86
CA PRO A 113 -15.02 5.20 -3.86
C PRO A 113 -13.67 4.66 -4.33
N ARG A 114 -13.66 3.67 -5.24
CA ARG A 114 -12.41 3.13 -5.81
C ARG A 114 -11.73 4.09 -6.79
N LEU A 115 -12.46 5.03 -7.39
CA LEU A 115 -11.90 5.98 -8.36
C LEU A 115 -11.37 7.23 -7.66
N PHE A 116 -12.15 7.80 -6.74
CA PHE A 116 -11.86 9.12 -6.17
C PHE A 116 -11.30 9.09 -4.75
N LEU A 117 -11.50 8.00 -4.01
CA LEU A 117 -11.20 7.95 -2.58
C LEU A 117 -10.04 6.98 -2.27
N THR A 118 -9.25 7.36 -1.27
CA THR A 118 -8.20 6.53 -0.67
C THR A 118 -8.74 5.71 0.48
N GLU A 119 -7.90 4.82 1.03
CA GLU A 119 -8.28 3.95 2.16
C GLU A 119 -8.81 4.75 3.36
N HIS A 120 -8.31 5.96 3.60
CA HIS A 120 -8.73 6.86 4.70
C HIS A 120 -10.22 7.19 4.69
N PHE A 121 -10.87 7.12 3.54
CA PHE A 121 -12.29 7.47 3.37
C PHE A 121 -13.22 6.24 3.31
N TRP A 122 -12.65 5.04 3.22
CA TRP A 122 -13.41 3.80 3.06
C TRP A 122 -13.87 3.26 4.40
N THR A 123 -15.07 2.66 4.43
CA THR A 123 -15.54 1.90 5.60
C THR A 123 -14.69 0.64 5.80
N PRO A 124 -14.66 0.05 7.00
CA PRO A 124 -13.92 -1.19 7.26
C PRO A 124 -14.28 -2.33 6.29
N GLU A 125 -15.57 -2.45 5.95
CA GLU A 125 -16.09 -3.45 5.01
C GLU A 125 -15.56 -3.20 3.60
N GLN A 126 -15.59 -1.93 3.15
CA GLN A 126 -15.03 -1.54 1.86
C GLN A 126 -13.52 -1.78 1.79
N ARG A 127 -12.78 -1.50 2.86
CA ARG A 127 -11.33 -1.78 2.93
C ARG A 127 -11.04 -3.26 2.75
N LEU A 128 -11.80 -4.12 3.43
CA LEU A 128 -11.69 -5.57 3.27
C LEU A 128 -12.01 -5.99 1.85
N GLU A 129 -13.15 -5.58 1.31
CA GLU A 129 -13.60 -5.97 -0.03
C GLU A 129 -12.61 -5.51 -1.11
N PHE A 130 -12.17 -4.25 -1.02
CA PHE A 130 -11.32 -3.62 -2.03
C PHE A 130 -9.89 -4.14 -1.96
N SER A 131 -9.35 -4.41 -0.76
CA SER A 131 -8.04 -5.05 -0.60
C SER A 131 -8.06 -6.48 -1.13
N SER A 132 -9.13 -7.24 -0.86
CA SER A 132 -9.33 -8.59 -1.41
C SER A 132 -9.41 -8.59 -2.93
N ALA A 133 -10.22 -7.70 -3.50
CA ALA A 133 -10.38 -7.58 -4.95
C ALA A 133 -9.08 -7.14 -5.63
N GLN A 134 -8.34 -6.21 -5.01
CA GLN A 134 -7.03 -5.80 -5.49
C GLN A 134 -6.04 -6.98 -5.45
N LEU A 135 -6.01 -7.74 -4.37
CA LEU A 135 -5.11 -8.87 -4.23
C LEU A 135 -5.39 -9.94 -5.30
N ARG A 136 -6.66 -10.34 -5.47
CA ARG A 136 -7.05 -11.29 -6.52
C ARG A 136 -6.62 -10.83 -7.91
N ARG A 137 -6.81 -9.55 -8.22
CA ARG A 137 -6.35 -8.97 -9.49
C ARG A 137 -4.83 -9.03 -9.64
N ARG A 138 -4.07 -8.78 -8.57
CA ARG A 138 -2.60 -8.91 -8.63
C ARG A 138 -2.19 -10.35 -8.88
N GLN A 139 -2.79 -11.30 -8.16
CA GLN A 139 -2.54 -12.73 -8.32
C GLN A 139 -2.85 -13.20 -9.75
N SER A 140 -3.97 -12.76 -10.34
CA SER A 140 -4.28 -13.09 -11.73
C SER A 140 -3.26 -12.50 -12.72
N GLU A 141 -2.89 -11.23 -12.58
CA GLU A 141 -1.89 -10.58 -13.44
C GLU A 141 -0.52 -11.26 -13.32
N TYR A 142 -0.13 -11.71 -12.12
CA TYR A 142 1.10 -12.47 -11.93
C TYR A 142 1.04 -13.87 -12.52
N ARG A 143 -0.10 -14.56 -12.43
CA ARG A 143 -0.29 -15.87 -13.06
C ARG A 143 -0.11 -15.76 -14.58
N HIS A 144 -0.76 -14.77 -15.19
CA HIS A 144 -0.58 -14.48 -16.62
C HIS A 144 0.88 -14.17 -16.96
N LEU A 145 1.59 -13.41 -16.12
CA LEU A 145 3.03 -13.17 -16.30
C LEU A 145 3.82 -14.47 -16.34
N ILE A 146 3.59 -15.41 -15.41
CA ILE A 146 4.32 -16.69 -15.36
C ILE A 146 4.02 -17.53 -16.60
N ASP A 147 2.73 -17.63 -16.97
CA ASP A 147 2.29 -18.39 -18.14
C ASP A 147 2.88 -17.80 -19.45
N ASP A 148 2.81 -16.48 -19.61
CA ASP A 148 3.36 -15.76 -20.77
C ASP A 148 4.89 -15.89 -20.84
N LEU A 149 5.58 -15.75 -19.69
CA LEU A 149 7.04 -15.92 -19.66
C LEU A 149 7.46 -17.36 -19.97
N ALA A 150 6.74 -18.36 -19.47
CA ALA A 150 7.01 -19.77 -19.77
C ALA A 150 6.79 -20.07 -21.26
N PHE A 151 5.71 -19.54 -21.85
CA PHE A 151 5.40 -19.68 -23.27
C PHE A 151 6.42 -18.98 -24.16
N LEU A 152 6.83 -17.76 -23.80
CA LEU A 152 7.72 -16.93 -24.62
C LEU A 152 9.21 -17.18 -24.35
N GLN A 153 9.59 -17.85 -23.25
CA GLN A 153 10.98 -18.20 -22.93
C GLN A 153 11.73 -18.82 -24.12
N PRO A 154 11.19 -19.82 -24.85
CA PRO A 154 11.86 -20.38 -26.02
C PRO A 154 11.83 -19.48 -27.26
N GLN A 155 10.96 -18.49 -27.33
CA GLN A 155 10.75 -17.63 -28.52
C GLN A 155 11.48 -16.27 -28.43
N LEU A 156 11.86 -15.86 -27.22
CA LEU A 156 12.46 -14.56 -26.95
C LEU A 156 13.99 -14.59 -27.15
N ASN A 157 14.41 -14.40 -28.41
CA ASN A 157 15.83 -14.34 -28.81
C ASN A 157 16.62 -13.19 -28.17
N SER A 158 15.97 -12.08 -27.81
CA SER A 158 16.64 -10.91 -27.22
C SER A 158 16.37 -10.78 -25.71
N ALA A 159 17.43 -10.66 -24.92
CA ALA A 159 17.31 -10.42 -23.48
C ALA A 159 16.56 -9.12 -23.15
N ALA A 160 16.72 -8.09 -23.99
CA ALA A 160 16.09 -6.80 -23.80
C ALA A 160 14.54 -6.85 -23.87
N LEU A 161 13.97 -7.61 -24.80
CA LEU A 161 12.51 -7.70 -24.95
C LEU A 161 11.89 -8.48 -23.78
N ARG A 162 12.59 -9.49 -23.24
CA ARG A 162 12.19 -10.20 -22.02
C ARG A 162 12.09 -9.24 -20.84
N ILE A 163 13.12 -8.42 -20.64
CA ILE A 163 13.19 -7.45 -19.53
C ILE A 163 12.08 -6.41 -19.66
N LEU A 164 11.86 -5.88 -20.87
CA LEU A 164 10.83 -4.89 -21.13
C LEU A 164 9.42 -5.44 -20.86
N LEU A 165 9.11 -6.65 -21.34
CA LEU A 165 7.81 -7.29 -21.10
C LEU A 165 7.62 -7.58 -19.60
N HIS A 166 8.63 -8.14 -18.96
CA HIS A 166 8.63 -8.41 -17.52
C HIS A 166 8.37 -7.14 -16.69
N ASN A 167 9.07 -6.05 -17.00
CA ASN A 167 8.82 -4.73 -16.39
C ASN A 167 7.41 -4.20 -16.69
N ILE A 168 6.85 -4.56 -17.86
CA ILE A 168 5.47 -4.24 -18.22
C ILE A 168 4.46 -4.84 -17.26
N HIS A 169 4.50 -6.16 -17.09
CA HIS A 169 3.54 -6.87 -16.24
C HIS A 169 3.74 -6.53 -14.75
N LEU A 170 4.99 -6.40 -14.30
CA LEU A 170 5.30 -6.00 -12.93
C LEU A 170 4.69 -4.67 -12.50
N SER A 171 4.73 -3.66 -13.37
CA SER A 171 4.16 -2.36 -12.97
C SER A 171 2.63 -2.41 -12.92
N ARG A 172 1.99 -3.24 -13.74
CA ARG A 172 0.53 -3.44 -13.68
C ARG A 172 0.17 -4.11 -12.36
N ALA A 173 0.87 -5.19 -12.00
CA ALA A 173 0.62 -5.92 -10.77
C ALA A 173 0.91 -5.08 -9.50
N SER A 174 1.99 -4.29 -9.49
CA SER A 174 2.29 -3.37 -8.39
C SER A 174 1.41 -2.10 -8.36
N GLY A 175 0.58 -1.89 -9.38
CA GLY A 175 -0.30 -0.72 -9.49
C GLY A 175 0.45 0.60 -9.71
N ILE A 176 1.57 0.54 -10.43
CA ILE A 176 2.37 1.68 -10.88
C ILE A 176 1.99 2.01 -12.34
N SER A 177 1.49 3.23 -12.59
CA SER A 177 1.08 3.66 -13.94
C SER A 177 2.27 3.76 -14.92
N ALA A 178 2.00 3.44 -16.19
CA ALA A 178 3.00 3.11 -17.21
C ALA A 178 3.51 4.29 -18.08
N PHE A 179 3.39 5.54 -17.62
CA PHE A 179 3.85 6.71 -18.38
C PHE A 179 5.40 6.78 -18.35
N ARG A 180 6.04 6.01 -19.25
CA ARG A 180 7.48 5.76 -19.51
C ARG A 180 8.31 7.07 -19.47
N LEU A 181 9.39 7.25 -18.71
CA LEU A 181 10.70 6.56 -18.72
C LEU A 181 11.25 6.28 -17.29
N TYR A 182 10.49 6.59 -16.24
CA TYR A 182 10.89 6.47 -14.83
C TYR A 182 10.62 5.09 -14.21
N ARG A 183 10.26 4.09 -15.03
CA ARG A 183 9.60 2.85 -14.58
C ARG A 183 10.52 1.90 -13.83
N GLU A 184 11.72 1.64 -14.36
CA GLU A 184 12.68 0.72 -13.73
C GLU A 184 13.15 1.27 -12.39
N TYR A 185 13.48 2.56 -12.33
CA TYR A 185 13.81 3.22 -11.06
C TYR A 185 12.68 3.13 -10.04
N ARG A 186 11.41 3.32 -10.45
CA ARG A 186 10.27 3.18 -9.53
C ARG A 186 10.05 1.76 -9.04
N LEU A 187 10.21 0.76 -9.91
CA LEU A 187 10.10 -0.65 -9.52
C LEU A 187 11.23 -1.05 -8.58
N TRP A 188 12.46 -0.70 -8.91
CA TRP A 188 13.61 -0.91 -8.02
C TRP A 188 13.43 -0.18 -6.69
N ARG A 189 12.99 1.08 -6.71
CA ARG A 189 12.74 1.87 -5.49
C ARG A 189 11.66 1.22 -4.64
N LEU A 190 10.59 0.73 -5.26
CA LEU A 190 9.53 0.00 -4.55
C LEU A 190 10.07 -1.28 -3.91
N ALA A 191 10.82 -2.08 -4.68
CA ALA A 191 11.43 -3.31 -4.19
C ALA A 191 12.40 -3.05 -3.03
N LYS A 192 13.22 -2.01 -3.15
CA LYS A 192 14.12 -1.55 -2.10
C LYS A 192 13.36 -1.14 -0.84
N LEU A 193 12.29 -0.35 -0.97
CA LEU A 193 11.48 0.05 0.19
C LEU A 193 10.82 -1.16 0.88
N LEU A 194 10.30 -2.13 0.12
CA LEU A 194 9.74 -3.37 0.68
C LEU A 194 10.79 -4.20 1.41
N TYR A 195 11.99 -4.29 0.85
CA TYR A 195 13.11 -4.96 1.50
C TYR A 195 13.53 -4.26 2.80
N GLU A 196 13.65 -2.93 2.79
CA GLU A 196 13.99 -2.16 3.99
C GLU A 196 12.89 -2.25 5.07
N GLU A 197 11.62 -2.35 4.68
CA GLU A 197 10.52 -2.68 5.60
C GLU A 197 10.73 -4.06 6.25
N ASP A 198 11.08 -5.08 5.47
CA ASP A 198 11.35 -6.43 5.99
C ASP A 198 12.50 -6.40 7.01
N ARG A 199 13.57 -5.66 6.72
CA ARG A 199 14.70 -5.46 7.63
C ARG A 199 14.29 -4.70 8.89
N ALA A 200 13.44 -3.69 8.78
CA ALA A 200 12.97 -2.92 9.93
C ALA A 200 12.11 -3.76 10.87
N VAL A 201 11.23 -4.60 10.33
CA VAL A 201 10.41 -5.54 11.11
C VAL A 201 11.30 -6.57 11.82
N GLU A 202 12.32 -7.10 11.14
CA GLU A 202 13.25 -8.04 11.77
C GLU A 202 14.08 -7.38 12.88
N ARG A 203 14.58 -6.15 12.66
CA ARG A 203 15.30 -5.36 13.69
C ARG A 203 14.42 -5.09 14.91
N ALA A 204 13.13 -4.90 14.71
CA ALA A 204 12.14 -4.68 15.77
C ALA A 204 11.60 -6.00 16.36
N ASN A 205 12.22 -7.15 16.07
CA ASN A 205 11.79 -8.47 16.54
C ASN A 205 10.30 -8.77 16.24
N PHE A 206 9.86 -8.43 15.02
CA PHE A 206 8.50 -8.64 14.53
C PHE A 206 7.41 -7.81 15.20
N VAL A 207 7.79 -6.71 15.87
CA VAL A 207 6.88 -5.66 16.33
C VAL A 207 6.85 -4.54 15.28
N PHE A 208 5.66 -4.15 14.83
CA PHE A 208 5.47 -3.19 13.74
C PHE A 208 5.38 -1.75 14.21
N ALA A 209 4.74 -1.53 15.37
CA ALA A 209 4.65 -0.24 16.02
C ALA A 209 5.99 0.17 16.64
N ASP A 210 6.15 1.49 16.80
CA ASP A 210 7.30 2.06 17.47
C ASP A 210 7.21 1.76 18.98
N PRO A 211 8.17 1.04 19.58
CA PRO A 211 8.14 0.72 21.00
C PRO A 211 8.19 1.95 21.90
N THR A 212 8.64 3.10 21.38
CA THR A 212 8.70 4.36 22.13
C THR A 212 7.35 5.09 22.20
N LYS A 213 6.35 4.66 21.42
CA LYS A 213 5.01 5.26 21.40
C LYS A 213 3.96 4.29 21.95
N PRO A 214 3.09 4.72 22.87
CA PRO A 214 1.97 3.90 23.30
C PRO A 214 1.10 3.58 22.07
N SER A 215 1.05 2.30 21.74
CA SER A 215 0.38 1.81 20.52
C SER A 215 -0.74 0.87 20.93
N ASP A 216 -1.94 1.16 20.44
CA ASP A 216 -3.12 0.30 20.61
C ASP A 216 -2.88 -1.05 19.92
N PRO A 217 -3.19 -2.21 20.54
CA PRO A 217 -3.13 -3.51 19.88
C PRO A 217 -3.91 -3.55 18.54
N ALA A 218 -4.97 -2.75 18.38
CA ALA A 218 -5.67 -2.63 17.10
C ALA A 218 -4.80 -1.97 16.02
N ALA A 219 -4.00 -0.96 16.37
CA ALA A 219 -3.08 -0.29 15.43
C ALA A 219 -1.96 -1.22 14.98
N GLU A 220 -1.40 -2.01 15.90
CA GLU A 220 -0.40 -3.04 15.60
C GLU A 220 -0.94 -4.06 14.59
N ARG A 221 -2.17 -4.55 14.82
CA ARG A 221 -2.84 -5.49 13.91
C ARG A 221 -3.01 -4.91 12.51
N LEU A 222 -3.39 -3.64 12.39
CA LEU A 222 -3.52 -2.96 11.09
C LEU A 222 -2.18 -2.86 10.36
N LEU A 223 -1.10 -2.51 11.07
CA LEU A 223 0.25 -2.43 10.48
C LEU A 223 0.73 -3.78 9.95
N ARG A 224 0.48 -4.85 10.72
CA ARG A 224 0.75 -6.23 10.28
C ARG A 224 -0.08 -6.62 9.06
N GLN A 225 -1.38 -6.28 9.04
CA GLN A 225 -2.24 -6.52 7.87
C GLN A 225 -1.73 -5.80 6.63
N GLN A 226 -1.29 -4.54 6.76
CA GLN A 226 -0.68 -3.79 5.66
C GLN A 226 0.63 -4.44 5.17
N PHE A 227 1.46 -4.95 6.09
CA PHE A 227 2.69 -5.66 5.75
C PHE A 227 2.39 -6.89 4.89
N CYS A 228 1.47 -7.75 5.36
CA CYS A 228 1.05 -8.96 4.68
C CYS A 228 0.45 -8.66 3.30
N LEU A 229 -0.44 -7.68 3.22
CA LEU A 229 -1.13 -7.33 1.97
C LEU A 229 -0.16 -6.79 0.91
N ALA A 230 0.85 -6.03 1.32
CA ALA A 230 1.90 -5.55 0.42
C ALA A 230 2.69 -6.72 -0.21
N ARG A 231 2.73 -7.88 0.45
CA ARG A 231 3.45 -9.10 0.07
C ARG A 231 2.55 -10.18 -0.51
N GLY A 232 1.29 -9.85 -0.80
CA GLY A 232 0.34 -10.73 -1.46
C GLY A 232 -0.40 -11.70 -0.53
N TYR A 233 -0.33 -11.50 0.78
CA TYR A 233 -1.03 -12.33 1.76
C TYR A 233 -2.16 -11.57 2.44
N GLN A 234 -3.33 -12.19 2.57
CA GLN A 234 -4.49 -11.57 3.20
C GLN A 234 -4.74 -12.15 4.60
N SER A 235 -4.57 -11.33 5.64
CA SER A 235 -4.69 -11.75 7.04
C SER A 235 -5.96 -11.26 7.77
N TRP A 236 -6.90 -10.59 7.09
CA TRP A 236 -8.05 -9.92 7.74
C TRP A 236 -8.92 -10.83 8.62
N ASN A 237 -9.26 -12.02 8.12
CA ASN A 237 -10.14 -12.99 8.80
C ASN A 237 -9.37 -14.22 9.33
N ARG A 238 -8.03 -14.13 9.39
CA ARG A 238 -7.16 -15.22 9.83
C ARG A 238 -6.69 -14.98 11.26
N PRO A 239 -6.38 -16.04 12.02
CA PRO A 239 -5.77 -15.87 13.34
C PRO A 239 -4.42 -15.17 13.22
N ASP A 240 -4.11 -14.34 14.20
CA ASP A 240 -2.88 -13.55 14.23
C ASP A 240 -1.60 -14.42 14.17
N SER A 241 -1.68 -15.64 14.71
CA SER A 241 -0.58 -16.62 14.68
C SER A 241 -0.21 -17.09 13.26
N GLU A 242 -1.17 -17.17 12.33
CA GLU A 242 -0.90 -17.50 10.92
C GLU A 242 -0.22 -16.32 10.22
N ALA A 243 -0.66 -15.10 10.50
CA ALA A 243 -0.03 -13.90 9.96
C ALA A 243 1.43 -13.79 10.44
N ASP A 244 1.69 -14.06 11.72
CA ASP A 244 3.05 -14.00 12.27
C ASP A 244 3.98 -15.07 11.66
N LYS A 245 3.46 -16.28 11.41
CA LYS A 245 4.20 -17.32 10.67
C LYS A 245 4.56 -16.85 9.26
N PHE A 246 3.60 -16.29 8.53
CA PHE A 246 3.84 -15.74 7.20
C PHE A 246 4.90 -14.63 7.23
N VAL A 247 4.78 -13.67 8.15
CA VAL A 247 5.74 -12.56 8.29
C VAL A 247 7.15 -13.10 8.51
N ARG A 248 7.32 -14.06 9.43
CA ARG A 248 8.64 -14.66 9.73
C ARG A 248 9.20 -15.41 8.51
N GLN A 249 8.38 -16.19 7.82
CA GLN A 249 8.79 -16.90 6.61
C GLN A 249 9.20 -15.93 5.51
N TRP A 250 8.41 -14.87 5.29
CA TRP A 250 8.70 -13.83 4.33
C TRP A 250 10.02 -13.11 4.64
N CYS A 251 10.21 -12.67 5.88
CA CYS A 251 11.44 -12.00 6.29
C CYS A 251 12.68 -12.89 6.10
N ARG A 252 12.58 -14.20 6.33
CA ARG A 252 13.67 -15.16 6.04
C ARG A 252 13.96 -15.24 4.52
N LEU A 253 12.93 -15.33 3.69
CA LEU A 253 13.09 -15.37 2.23
C LEU A 253 13.72 -14.08 1.70
N SER A 254 13.23 -12.91 2.15
CA SER A 254 13.78 -11.61 1.78
C SER A 254 15.24 -11.45 2.22
N ALA A 255 15.63 -12.00 3.38
CA ALA A 255 17.01 -11.97 3.88
C ALA A 255 17.97 -12.71 2.94
N GLY A 256 17.54 -13.83 2.36
CA GLY A 256 18.33 -14.63 1.43
C GLY A 256 18.65 -13.92 0.11
N LEU A 257 17.96 -12.83 -0.22
CA LEU A 257 18.24 -12.03 -1.42
C LEU A 257 19.44 -11.07 -1.25
N ARG A 258 19.95 -10.90 -0.04
CA ARG A 258 21.05 -9.97 0.31
C ARG A 258 22.41 -10.41 -0.23
N ASP A 259 22.63 -11.72 -0.41
CA ASP A 259 23.98 -12.31 -0.38
C ASP A 259 24.82 -12.17 -1.66
N THR A 260 24.44 -11.28 -2.59
CA THR A 260 25.22 -11.06 -3.81
C THR A 260 25.18 -9.58 -4.18
N ASN A 261 26.32 -9.01 -4.61
CA ASN A 261 26.54 -7.60 -5.02
C ASN A 261 25.65 -7.09 -6.18
N ASN A 262 24.47 -7.67 -6.41
CA ASN A 262 23.64 -7.41 -7.56
C ASN A 262 22.30 -6.79 -7.15
N GLU A 263 22.25 -5.46 -7.17
CA GLU A 263 21.06 -4.65 -6.88
C GLU A 263 19.85 -5.03 -7.74
N ARG A 264 20.06 -5.70 -8.88
CA ARG A 264 18.99 -6.19 -9.76
C ARG A 264 18.21 -7.35 -9.16
N ARG A 265 18.77 -8.11 -8.19
CA ARG A 265 18.04 -9.21 -7.53
C ARG A 265 16.97 -8.74 -6.56
N LEU A 266 17.04 -7.50 -6.05
CA LEU A 266 15.97 -6.95 -5.23
C LEU A 266 14.64 -6.86 -5.99
N ALA A 267 14.67 -6.74 -7.32
CA ALA A 267 13.45 -6.77 -8.12
C ALA A 267 12.66 -8.09 -7.97
N PHE A 268 13.31 -9.21 -7.60
CA PHE A 268 12.63 -10.47 -7.29
C PHE A 268 11.66 -10.35 -6.12
N MET A 269 11.85 -9.38 -5.21
CA MET A 269 10.88 -9.07 -4.16
C MET A 269 9.47 -8.81 -4.70
N LEU A 270 9.36 -8.27 -5.92
CA LEU A 270 8.08 -7.98 -6.55
C LEU A 270 7.41 -9.24 -7.13
N HIS A 271 8.15 -10.33 -7.30
CA HIS A 271 7.68 -11.62 -7.84
C HIS A 271 7.45 -12.68 -6.75
N LEU A 272 8.08 -12.55 -5.59
CA LEU A 272 7.88 -13.46 -4.48
C LEU A 272 6.41 -13.66 -4.08
N PRO A 273 5.54 -12.62 -4.06
CA PRO A 273 4.13 -12.80 -3.72
C PRO A 273 3.42 -13.80 -4.63
N SER A 274 3.76 -13.80 -5.92
CA SER A 274 3.16 -14.71 -6.90
C SER A 274 3.66 -16.14 -6.78
N LEU A 275 4.94 -16.32 -6.48
CA LEU A 275 5.53 -17.63 -6.27
C LEU A 275 4.97 -18.29 -4.99
N MET A 276 4.73 -17.50 -3.95
CA MET A 276 4.10 -18.02 -2.72
C MET A 276 2.62 -18.32 -2.91
N ALA A 277 1.89 -17.45 -3.64
CA ALA A 277 0.48 -17.69 -3.93
C ALA A 277 0.24 -18.93 -4.81
N SER A 278 1.14 -19.26 -5.75
CA SER A 278 1.04 -20.50 -6.52
C SER A 278 1.26 -21.75 -5.65
N VAL A 279 2.17 -21.69 -4.67
CA VAL A 279 2.43 -22.79 -3.73
C VAL A 279 1.21 -23.00 -2.80
N GLU A 280 0.65 -21.93 -2.23
CA GLU A 280 -0.53 -22.02 -1.38
C GLU A 280 -1.78 -22.53 -2.14
N PHE A 281 -1.91 -22.19 -3.43
CA PHE A 281 -2.98 -22.68 -4.29
C PHE A 281 -2.83 -24.17 -4.61
N GLU A 282 -1.61 -24.63 -4.93
CA GLU A 282 -1.32 -26.06 -5.12
C GLU A 282 -1.57 -26.89 -3.85
N ASP A 283 -1.19 -26.38 -2.68
CA ASP A 283 -1.43 -27.06 -1.40
C ASP A 283 -2.93 -27.11 -1.06
N SER A 284 -3.66 -26.03 -1.35
CA SER A 284 -5.12 -25.99 -1.20
C SER A 284 -5.80 -27.00 -2.13
N GLN A 285 -5.37 -27.08 -3.39
CA GLN A 285 -5.95 -28.01 -4.37
C GLN A 285 -5.62 -29.47 -4.03
N LYS A 286 -4.39 -29.78 -3.62
CA LYS A 286 -4.00 -31.11 -3.09
C LYS A 286 -4.79 -31.51 -1.84
N SER A 287 -5.11 -30.56 -0.97
CA SER A 287 -5.94 -30.84 0.22
C SER A 287 -7.39 -31.17 -0.13
N VAL A 288 -7.97 -30.50 -1.13
CA VAL A 288 -9.31 -30.77 -1.65
C VAL A 288 -9.35 -32.13 -2.34
N ASP A 289 -8.35 -32.43 -3.16
CA ASP A 289 -8.25 -33.72 -3.86
C ASP A 289 -8.08 -34.88 -2.87
N LYS A 290 -7.22 -34.73 -1.84
CA LYS A 290 -7.10 -35.71 -0.75
C LYS A 290 -8.40 -35.90 0.05
N ASN A 291 -9.21 -34.87 0.18
CA ASN A 291 -10.48 -34.97 0.91
C ASN A 291 -11.55 -35.68 0.06
N ASN A 292 -11.54 -35.46 -1.25
CA ASN A 292 -12.39 -36.16 -2.21
C ASN A 292 -12.00 -37.64 -2.37
N GLU A 293 -10.71 -37.97 -2.27
CA GLU A 293 -10.23 -39.35 -2.26
C GLU A 293 -10.58 -40.11 -0.96
N ARG A 294 -10.70 -39.41 0.18
CA ARG A 294 -11.16 -40.01 1.45
C ARG A 294 -12.68 -40.19 1.54
N GLN A 295 -13.44 -39.59 0.61
CA GLN A 295 -14.90 -39.71 0.53
C GLN A 295 -15.36 -40.74 -0.53
N LYS A 296 -14.42 -41.43 -1.19
CA LYS A 296 -14.65 -42.61 -2.02
C LYS A 296 -14.19 -43.87 -1.31
#